data_AF-A0A3N7F985-F1
#
_entry.id   AF-A0A3N7F985-F1
#
_cell.length_a   1.000
_cell.length_b   1.000
_cell.length_c   1.000
_cell.angle_alpha   90.00
_cell.angle_beta   90.00
_cell.angle_gamma   90.00
#
_symmetry.space_group_name_H-M   'P 1'
#
loop_
_entity.id
_entity.type
_entity.pdbx_description
1 polymer ?
#
loop_
_entity_poly.entity_id
_entity_poly.type
_entity_poly.pdbx_seq_one_letter_code
_entity_poly.pdbx_strand_id
1 'polypeptide(L)'
;MLNKLENVCLLESAKMDYDGSRCFKMHDLIRDMAIQILLENSQGMVKAGAQLKELPDAEEWMENLTRVSLMQNEIEEIPSSYSPRCPYLSTLFLRDNDRLRFVADSFFKQLHGLKVLDLSYKGIENLPDSVSDLVSLTALLLKECENLRHVPSLEKLRALKRLDLYWTPLKKMPQGMECLTNLRYLRMNGCGEKEFPSGILPKLSHLQVFVLEELMGQFSDYAPITVKGKEVRSLRNLESLECHFEGFSDFVEYLRSRDGIQSLSKYTIIVGMVDTDKWIGTCAFPSKTVGLGNLSINGDGDFQVKYLNGIQGLVCECIDARSLCDVLSLENATELELIRIEDCNNMESLVSSSWFCSAPPPLPSYNGMFSSLKMFYCYGCESMKKLFPLVLLPNFVNLERIVVEDCKKMEEIIGTTDEESSTSNSITEVILPKLRTLRLFELPELKSICSAKLICNSLEDIDVEDCQKLKRMPICLPLLENDQPSPPPSLKEITVYPEEWWETVVEWEHPNAKDVLRRCVRFW
;
A
#
# COMPACT_ATOMS: atom_id res chain seq x y z
N MET A 1 -1.08 16.61 -14.98
CA MET A 1 -0.28 16.94 -16.18
C MET A 1 0.01 15.69 -17.00
N LEU A 2 0.51 14.61 -16.40
CA LEU A 2 0.80 13.34 -17.09
C LEU A 2 -0.40 12.77 -17.85
N ASN A 3 -1.58 12.66 -17.22
CA ASN A 3 -2.80 12.24 -17.94
C ASN A 3 -3.17 13.16 -19.11
N LYS A 4 -2.83 14.46 -19.05
CA LYS A 4 -3.05 15.36 -20.20
C LYS A 4 -2.10 15.02 -21.34
N LEU A 5 -0.83 14.73 -21.03
CA LEU A 5 0.20 14.35 -22.01
C LEU A 5 -0.07 12.97 -22.62
N GLU A 6 -0.57 12.04 -21.81
CA GLU A 6 -1.06 10.73 -22.27
C GLU A 6 -2.27 10.89 -23.21
N ASN A 7 -3.26 11.71 -22.82
CA ASN A 7 -4.45 11.96 -23.64
C ASN A 7 -4.14 12.65 -24.98
N VAL A 8 -3.00 13.35 -25.10
CA VAL A 8 -2.53 13.93 -26.37
C VAL A 8 -1.49 13.06 -27.07
N CYS A 9 -1.34 11.79 -26.65
CA CYS A 9 -0.43 10.80 -27.21
C CYS A 9 1.06 11.21 -27.20
N LEU A 10 1.46 12.14 -26.32
CA LEU A 10 2.86 12.51 -26.12
C LEU A 10 3.58 11.59 -25.12
N LEU A 11 2.81 10.91 -24.27
CA LEU A 11 3.28 9.86 -23.39
C LEU A 11 2.41 8.62 -23.58
N GLU A 12 3.04 7.45 -23.52
CA GLU A 12 2.43 6.14 -23.45
C GLU A 12 2.45 5.69 -22.00
N SER A 13 1.33 5.21 -21.47
CA SER A 13 1.33 4.54 -20.17
C SER A 13 1.71 3.07 -20.34
N ALA A 14 2.65 2.60 -19.52
CA ALA A 14 2.96 1.20 -19.35
C ALA A 14 2.32 0.67 -18.04
N LYS A 15 1.79 -0.56 -18.08
CA LYS A 15 1.44 -1.33 -16.86
C LYS A 15 2.70 -2.01 -16.30
N MET A 16 2.68 -2.32 -15.01
CA MET A 16 3.74 -1.98 -14.05
C MET A 16 4.78 -3.06 -13.72
N ASP A 17 5.91 -2.60 -13.18
CA ASP A 17 6.75 -3.30 -12.19
C ASP A 17 6.02 -3.39 -10.82
N TYR A 18 6.55 -4.20 -9.91
CA TYR A 18 5.92 -4.72 -8.68
C TYR A 18 5.27 -3.72 -7.69
N ASP A 19 5.43 -2.40 -7.83
CA ASP A 19 5.09 -1.39 -6.80
C ASP A 19 3.78 -0.61 -7.02
N GLY A 20 3.01 -0.90 -8.07
CA GLY A 20 1.78 -0.16 -8.29
C GLY A 20 1.97 1.27 -8.86
N SER A 21 3.16 1.63 -9.37
CA SER A 21 3.43 2.92 -10.02
C SER A 21 3.20 2.91 -11.55
N ARG A 22 2.48 3.92 -12.09
CA ARG A 22 2.30 4.06 -13.55
C ARG A 22 3.57 4.63 -14.16
N CYS A 23 4.24 3.82 -14.95
CA CYS A 23 5.34 4.27 -15.79
C CYS A 23 4.79 4.92 -17.06
N PHE A 24 5.35 6.07 -17.43
CA PHE A 24 5.05 6.75 -18.68
C PHE A 24 6.30 6.78 -19.53
N LYS A 25 6.20 6.34 -20.79
CA LYS A 25 7.27 6.40 -21.78
C LYS A 25 6.91 7.45 -22.82
N MET A 26 7.86 8.24 -23.29
CA MET A 26 7.65 9.04 -24.51
C MET A 26 7.81 8.12 -25.72
N HIS A 27 6.88 8.16 -26.66
CA HIS A 27 6.99 7.40 -27.90
C HIS A 27 8.33 7.71 -28.60
N ASP A 28 9.00 6.69 -29.14
CA ASP A 28 10.38 6.82 -29.64
C ASP A 28 10.52 7.91 -30.71
N LEU A 29 9.61 7.98 -31.69
CA LEU A 29 9.57 9.08 -32.67
C LEU A 29 9.42 10.49 -32.06
N ILE A 30 8.60 10.65 -31.01
CA ILE A 30 8.41 11.94 -30.33
C ILE A 30 9.67 12.31 -29.55
N ARG A 31 10.32 11.31 -28.93
CA ARG A 31 11.61 11.45 -28.27
C ARG A 31 12.69 11.90 -29.26
N ASP A 32 12.79 11.25 -30.42
CA ASP A 32 13.78 11.58 -31.44
C ASP A 32 13.57 13.00 -31.99
N MET A 33 12.32 13.38 -32.26
CA MET A 33 11.97 14.74 -32.68
C MET A 33 12.35 15.77 -31.60
N ALA A 34 12.05 15.49 -30.32
CA ALA A 34 12.40 16.38 -29.22
C ALA A 34 13.92 16.54 -29.05
N ILE A 35 14.68 15.46 -29.26
CA ILE A 35 16.14 15.49 -29.26
C ILE A 35 16.66 16.32 -30.44
N GLN A 36 16.12 16.15 -31.65
CA GLN A 36 16.52 16.95 -32.81
C GLN A 36 16.30 18.45 -32.58
N ILE A 37 15.12 18.84 -32.08
CA ILE A 37 14.82 20.25 -31.75
C ILE A 37 15.79 20.81 -30.70
N LEU A 38 16.17 20.00 -29.71
CA LEU A 38 17.14 20.39 -28.68
C LEU A 38 18.54 20.61 -29.28
N LEU A 39 18.96 19.71 -30.17
CA LEU A 39 20.27 19.73 -30.81
C LEU A 39 20.40 20.85 -31.85
N GLU A 40 19.35 21.17 -32.60
CA GLU A 40 19.32 22.27 -33.58
C GLU A 40 19.58 23.64 -32.93
N ASN A 41 19.13 23.81 -31.69
CA ASN A 41 19.39 25.03 -30.92
C ASN A 41 20.75 25.01 -30.19
N SER A 42 21.55 23.95 -30.34
CA SER A 42 22.84 23.71 -29.65
C SER A 42 22.78 23.89 -28.12
N GLN A 43 21.60 23.69 -27.53
CA GLN A 43 21.35 23.94 -26.10
C GLN A 43 21.35 22.65 -25.27
N GLY A 44 21.65 21.50 -25.86
CA GLY A 44 21.79 20.28 -25.10
C GLY A 44 22.72 19.24 -25.72
N MET A 45 23.11 18.28 -24.88
CA MET A 45 23.92 17.13 -25.24
C MET A 45 23.17 15.87 -24.78
N VAL A 46 22.84 14.97 -25.71
CA VAL A 46 22.12 13.72 -25.42
C VAL A 46 22.95 12.56 -25.95
N LYS A 47 23.54 11.79 -25.04
CA LYS A 47 24.29 10.56 -25.32
C LYS A 47 23.79 9.42 -24.44
N ALA A 48 22.48 9.24 -24.38
CA ALA A 48 21.87 8.17 -23.61
C ALA A 48 22.04 6.82 -24.33
N GLY A 49 22.40 5.75 -23.62
CA GLY A 49 22.54 4.42 -24.25
C GLY A 49 23.75 4.28 -25.18
N ALA A 50 24.70 5.20 -25.13
CA ALA A 50 25.83 5.27 -26.06
C ALA A 50 27.02 4.38 -25.65
N GLN A 51 26.88 3.58 -24.59
CA GLN A 51 27.90 2.68 -24.05
C GLN A 51 29.20 3.40 -23.67
N LEU A 52 29.07 4.67 -23.23
CA LEU A 52 30.21 5.48 -22.81
C LEU A 52 30.84 4.90 -21.55
N LYS A 53 32.16 4.71 -21.54
CA LYS A 53 32.94 4.33 -20.35
C LYS A 53 33.54 5.51 -19.60
N GLU A 54 33.67 6.63 -20.30
CA GLU A 54 34.20 7.90 -19.80
C GLU A 54 33.23 9.02 -20.17
N LEU A 55 33.39 10.19 -19.55
CA LEU A 55 32.61 11.37 -19.94
C LEU A 55 32.96 11.82 -21.37
N PRO A 56 32.06 12.54 -22.06
CA PRO A 56 32.36 13.22 -23.31
C PRO A 56 33.58 14.14 -23.18
N ASP A 57 34.30 14.33 -24.28
CA ASP A 57 35.49 15.18 -24.33
C ASP A 57 35.18 16.59 -23.84
N ALA A 58 36.16 17.26 -23.24
CA ALA A 58 35.98 18.61 -22.67
C ALA A 58 35.45 19.63 -23.69
N GLU A 59 35.76 19.45 -24.98
CA GLU A 59 35.29 20.29 -26.10
C GLU A 59 33.78 20.18 -26.33
N GLU A 60 33.14 19.08 -25.92
CA GLU A 60 31.70 18.89 -26.04
C GLU A 60 30.91 19.60 -24.93
N TRP A 61 31.56 19.96 -23.82
CA TRP A 61 30.96 20.67 -22.69
C TRP A 61 30.93 22.19 -22.90
N MET A 62 30.19 22.61 -23.92
CA MET A 62 30.06 24.01 -24.33
C MET A 62 29.39 24.88 -23.25
N GLU A 63 29.82 26.15 -23.12
CA GLU A 63 29.29 27.05 -22.08
C GLU A 63 27.78 27.31 -22.21
N ASN A 64 27.23 27.23 -23.44
CA ASN A 64 25.82 27.46 -23.75
C ASN A 64 24.89 26.25 -23.49
N LEU A 65 25.44 25.11 -23.04
CA LEU A 65 24.64 23.93 -22.73
C LEU A 65 23.65 24.23 -21.60
N THR A 66 22.39 23.87 -21.83
CA THR A 66 21.31 24.01 -20.83
C THR A 66 20.81 22.67 -20.31
N ARG A 67 21.02 21.58 -21.07
CA ARG A 67 20.57 20.22 -20.73
C ARG A 67 21.58 19.17 -21.18
N VAL A 68 21.96 18.28 -20.27
CA VAL A 68 22.87 17.17 -20.57
C VAL A 68 22.24 15.87 -20.09
N SER A 69 22.20 14.86 -20.97
CA SER A 69 21.76 13.51 -20.65
C SER A 69 22.82 12.49 -21.08
N LEU A 70 23.37 11.81 -20.07
CA LEU A 70 24.37 10.74 -20.17
C LEU A 70 23.84 9.47 -19.50
N MET A 71 22.51 9.30 -19.45
CA MET A 71 21.86 8.16 -18.81
C MET A 71 22.11 6.84 -19.55
N GLN A 72 22.01 5.71 -18.86
CA GLN A 72 22.13 4.36 -19.45
C GLN A 72 23.49 4.19 -20.17
N ASN A 73 24.58 4.47 -19.47
CA ASN A 73 25.95 4.31 -19.97
C ASN A 73 26.76 3.45 -19.00
N GLU A 74 28.03 3.21 -19.33
CA GLU A 74 28.96 2.41 -18.54
C GLU A 74 30.04 3.27 -17.85
N ILE A 75 29.74 4.53 -17.52
CA ILE A 75 30.74 5.47 -16.98
C ILE A 75 31.22 4.96 -15.63
N GLU A 76 32.53 4.79 -15.46
CA GLU A 76 33.11 4.15 -14.27
C GLU A 76 33.52 5.17 -13.19
N GLU A 77 34.05 6.33 -13.61
CA GLU A 77 34.47 7.40 -12.72
C GLU A 77 34.33 8.79 -13.37
N ILE A 78 34.24 9.82 -12.52
CA ILE A 78 34.41 11.22 -12.91
C ILE A 78 35.61 11.75 -12.12
N PRO A 79 36.82 11.82 -12.72
CA PRO A 79 38.03 12.18 -12.00
C PRO A 79 38.15 13.69 -11.75
N SER A 80 39.06 14.08 -10.85
CA SER A 80 39.24 15.48 -10.45
C SER A 80 39.71 16.40 -11.58
N SER A 81 40.35 15.84 -12.62
CA SER A 81 40.74 16.54 -13.84
C SER A 81 39.54 17.05 -14.65
N TYR A 82 38.34 16.48 -14.47
CA TYR A 82 37.14 16.89 -15.19
C TYR A 82 36.31 17.89 -14.37
N SER A 83 36.28 19.14 -14.83
CA SER A 83 35.50 20.22 -14.24
C SER A 83 34.87 21.07 -15.34
N PRO A 84 33.72 20.62 -15.91
CA PRO A 84 33.09 21.32 -17.02
C PRO A 84 32.57 22.69 -16.59
N ARG A 85 32.84 23.71 -17.42
CA ARG A 85 32.38 25.08 -17.18
C ARG A 85 31.09 25.35 -17.95
N CYS A 86 29.96 24.90 -17.41
CA CYS A 86 28.65 25.10 -18.03
C CYS A 86 27.73 25.91 -17.10
N PRO A 87 27.90 27.25 -17.02
CA PRO A 87 27.17 28.07 -16.05
C PRO A 87 25.66 28.11 -16.31
N TYR A 88 25.22 27.85 -17.54
CA TYR A 88 23.80 27.82 -17.94
C TYR A 88 23.18 26.42 -17.87
N LEU A 89 23.96 25.40 -17.49
CA LEU A 89 23.47 24.03 -17.40
C LEU A 89 22.40 23.94 -16.31
N SER A 90 21.17 23.63 -16.73
CA SER A 90 20.01 23.59 -15.84
C SER A 90 19.58 22.17 -15.49
N THR A 91 19.88 21.20 -16.35
CA THR A 91 19.47 19.80 -16.20
C THR A 91 20.63 18.89 -16.51
N LEU A 92 20.97 17.99 -15.59
CA LEU A 92 21.98 16.95 -15.78
C LEU A 92 21.41 15.59 -15.37
N PHE A 93 21.34 14.67 -16.33
CA PHE A 93 20.94 13.29 -16.09
C PHE A 93 22.14 12.35 -16.30
N LEU A 94 22.46 11.60 -15.26
CA LEU A 94 23.47 10.54 -15.26
C LEU A 94 22.90 9.23 -14.72
N ARG A 95 21.57 9.10 -14.67
CA ARG A 95 20.88 7.90 -14.17
C ARG A 95 21.35 6.63 -14.89
N ASP A 96 21.31 5.49 -14.21
CA ASP A 96 21.57 4.18 -14.83
C ASP A 96 23.00 4.13 -15.39
N ASN A 97 23.95 4.37 -14.48
CA ASN A 97 25.40 4.23 -14.70
C ASN A 97 25.92 3.41 -13.52
N ASP A 98 25.57 2.13 -13.49
CA ASP A 98 25.79 1.25 -12.32
C ASP A 98 27.26 1.06 -11.97
N ARG A 99 28.15 1.24 -12.96
CA ARG A 99 29.61 1.19 -12.76
C ARG A 99 30.18 2.47 -12.15
N LEU A 100 29.42 3.57 -12.10
CA LEU A 100 29.92 4.83 -11.57
C LEU A 100 30.08 4.75 -10.05
N ARG A 101 31.32 4.62 -9.60
CA ARG A 101 31.66 4.46 -8.17
C ARG A 101 32.17 5.74 -7.52
N PHE A 102 32.75 6.63 -8.33
CA PHE A 102 33.41 7.84 -7.83
C PHE A 102 33.06 9.05 -8.69
N VAL A 103 32.73 10.17 -8.02
CA VAL A 103 32.57 11.48 -8.64
C VAL A 103 33.43 12.47 -7.87
N ALA A 104 34.35 13.14 -8.56
CA ALA A 104 35.20 14.14 -7.94
C ALA A 104 34.43 15.42 -7.58
N ASP A 105 34.84 16.04 -6.48
CA ASP A 105 34.28 17.30 -5.99
C ASP A 105 34.44 18.47 -6.98
N SER A 106 35.40 18.43 -7.89
CA SER A 106 35.57 19.47 -8.91
C SER A 106 34.46 19.50 -9.96
N PHE A 107 33.70 18.41 -10.12
CA PHE A 107 32.74 18.26 -11.21
C PHE A 107 31.55 19.23 -11.11
N PHE A 108 31.00 19.43 -9.90
CA PHE A 108 29.83 20.29 -9.70
C PHE A 108 30.17 21.76 -9.41
N LYS A 109 31.45 22.07 -9.16
CA LYS A 109 31.90 23.41 -8.70
C LYS A 109 31.51 24.57 -9.61
N GLN A 110 31.39 24.35 -10.92
CA GLN A 110 31.09 25.39 -11.90
C GLN A 110 29.66 25.30 -12.46
N LEU A 111 28.81 24.42 -11.90
CA LEU A 111 27.46 24.14 -12.38
C LEU A 111 26.39 24.90 -11.58
N HIS A 112 26.64 26.16 -11.20
CA HIS A 112 25.78 26.93 -10.28
C HIS A 112 24.34 27.16 -10.80
N GLY A 113 24.12 27.06 -12.11
CA GLY A 113 22.80 27.16 -12.75
C GLY A 113 21.96 25.89 -12.67
N LEU A 114 22.49 24.80 -12.12
CA LEU A 114 21.84 23.49 -12.15
C LEU A 114 20.57 23.49 -11.29
N LYS A 115 19.46 23.10 -11.91
CA LYS A 115 18.12 23.02 -11.30
C LYS A 115 17.66 21.58 -11.08
N VAL A 116 18.10 20.65 -11.92
CA VAL A 116 17.72 19.24 -11.85
C VAL A 116 18.97 18.38 -12.00
N LEU A 117 19.21 17.54 -11.00
CA LEU A 117 20.30 16.57 -10.98
C LEU A 117 19.73 15.18 -10.72
N ASP A 118 19.88 14.28 -11.69
CA ASP A 118 19.52 12.87 -11.54
C ASP A 118 20.78 12.00 -11.56
N LEU A 119 21.05 11.38 -10.41
CA LEU A 119 22.15 10.46 -10.15
C LEU A 119 21.61 9.09 -9.69
N SER A 120 20.33 8.78 -9.96
CA SER A 120 19.68 7.53 -9.56
C SER A 120 20.32 6.29 -10.23
N TYR A 121 20.21 5.11 -9.63
CA TYR A 121 20.76 3.84 -10.16
C TYR A 121 22.26 3.94 -10.40
N LYS A 122 23.01 4.05 -9.29
CA LYS A 122 24.47 4.23 -9.30
C LYS A 122 25.14 3.51 -8.15
N GLY A 123 26.42 3.18 -8.37
CA GLY A 123 27.31 2.59 -7.38
C GLY A 123 28.07 3.58 -6.50
N ILE A 124 27.74 4.89 -6.48
CA ILE A 124 28.49 5.87 -5.69
C ILE A 124 28.31 5.65 -4.18
N GLU A 125 29.42 5.67 -3.44
CA GLU A 125 29.35 5.51 -1.97
C GLU A 125 29.07 6.84 -1.26
N ASN A 126 29.60 7.94 -1.80
CA ASN A 126 29.47 9.28 -1.24
C ASN A 126 29.06 10.27 -2.33
N LEU A 127 28.09 11.12 -2.03
CA LEU A 127 27.78 12.26 -2.90
C LEU A 127 28.81 13.39 -2.65
N PRO A 128 29.37 14.04 -3.68
CA PRO A 128 30.42 15.06 -3.50
C PRO A 128 29.92 16.32 -2.78
N ASP A 129 30.76 16.92 -1.94
CA ASP A 129 30.42 18.12 -1.12
C ASP A 129 29.99 19.33 -1.97
N SER A 130 30.57 19.50 -3.15
CA SER A 130 30.20 20.53 -4.13
C SER A 130 28.74 20.50 -4.57
N VAL A 131 28.01 19.38 -4.37
CA VAL A 131 26.55 19.35 -4.57
C VAL A 131 25.84 20.33 -3.64
N SER A 132 26.36 20.57 -2.43
CA SER A 132 25.85 21.55 -1.49
C SER A 132 25.93 23.00 -2.01
N ASP A 133 26.81 23.28 -2.98
CA ASP A 133 26.96 24.61 -3.57
C ASP A 133 26.00 24.88 -4.75
N LEU A 134 25.19 23.87 -5.14
CA LEU A 134 24.20 23.98 -6.20
C LEU A 134 22.93 24.71 -5.71
N VAL A 135 23.06 25.96 -5.28
CA VAL A 135 21.97 26.73 -4.65
C VAL A 135 20.71 26.92 -5.51
N SER A 136 20.83 26.75 -6.84
CA SER A 136 19.71 26.79 -7.80
C SER A 136 18.94 25.47 -7.89
N LEU A 137 19.40 24.41 -7.23
CA LEU A 137 18.86 23.06 -7.37
C LEU A 137 17.43 23.00 -6.85
N THR A 138 16.53 22.51 -7.71
CA THR A 138 15.10 22.32 -7.43
C THR A 138 14.72 20.85 -7.32
N ALA A 139 15.50 19.95 -7.92
CA ALA A 139 15.31 18.52 -7.81
C ALA A 139 16.66 17.79 -7.71
N LEU A 140 16.80 16.97 -6.67
CA LEU A 140 17.91 16.06 -6.46
C LEU A 140 17.34 14.63 -6.39
N LEU A 141 17.70 13.80 -7.37
CA LEU A 141 17.23 12.42 -7.50
C LEU A 141 18.41 11.46 -7.32
N LEU A 142 18.30 10.60 -6.32
CA LEU A 142 19.30 9.63 -5.89
C LEU A 142 18.64 8.27 -5.62
N LYS A 143 17.57 7.97 -6.36
CA LYS A 143 16.79 6.74 -6.23
C LYS A 143 17.67 5.52 -6.53
N GLU A 144 17.56 4.44 -5.75
CA GLU A 144 18.25 3.17 -6.00
C GLU A 144 19.78 3.31 -6.12
N CYS A 145 20.36 4.18 -5.29
CA CYS A 145 21.80 4.25 -5.08
C CYS A 145 22.19 3.32 -3.92
N GLU A 146 22.29 2.02 -4.19
CA GLU A 146 22.44 0.94 -3.19
C GLU A 146 23.72 1.04 -2.34
N ASN A 147 24.74 1.75 -2.82
CA ASN A 147 25.99 1.96 -2.08
C ASN A 147 26.06 3.31 -1.36
N LEU A 148 25.09 4.20 -1.57
CA LEU A 148 25.15 5.57 -1.05
C LEU A 148 24.99 5.60 0.47
N ARG A 149 26.09 5.92 1.17
CA ARG A 149 26.14 5.97 2.64
C ARG A 149 26.07 7.39 3.19
N HIS A 150 26.50 8.38 2.40
CA HIS A 150 26.60 9.78 2.82
C HIS A 150 26.09 10.76 1.76
N VAL A 151 25.30 11.73 2.22
CA VAL A 151 24.87 12.91 1.48
C VAL A 151 25.40 14.14 2.24
N PRO A 152 26.04 15.10 1.55
CA PRO A 152 26.58 16.30 2.18
C PRO A 152 25.46 17.21 2.70
N SER A 153 25.82 18.28 3.43
CA SER A 153 24.83 19.20 3.99
C SER A 153 23.93 19.81 2.91
N LEU A 154 22.62 19.78 3.12
CA LEU A 154 21.62 20.34 2.21
C LEU A 154 21.18 21.75 2.61
N GLU A 155 21.78 22.34 3.65
CA GLU A 155 21.38 23.63 4.25
C GLU A 155 21.28 24.80 3.23
N LYS A 156 22.19 24.82 2.25
CA LYS A 156 22.26 25.84 1.21
C LYS A 156 21.21 25.65 0.10
N LEU A 157 20.65 24.45 -0.06
CA LEU A 157 19.75 24.07 -1.17
C LEU A 157 18.31 24.54 -0.94
N ARG A 158 18.13 25.82 -0.60
CA ARG A 158 16.83 26.39 -0.21
C ARG A 158 15.81 26.46 -1.35
N ALA A 159 16.26 26.31 -2.60
CA ALA A 159 15.40 26.23 -3.78
C ALA A 159 14.84 24.81 -4.02
N LEU A 160 15.29 23.81 -3.27
CA LEU A 160 14.94 22.41 -3.47
C LEU A 160 13.44 22.17 -3.24
N LYS A 161 12.81 21.51 -4.22
CA LYS A 161 11.39 21.16 -4.22
C LYS A 161 11.19 19.65 -4.22
N ARG A 162 12.13 18.88 -4.75
CA ARG A 162 12.09 17.42 -4.82
C ARG A 162 13.41 16.82 -4.34
N LEU A 163 13.32 15.96 -3.33
CA LEU A 163 14.40 15.13 -2.84
C LEU A 163 13.93 13.67 -2.86
N ASP A 164 14.64 12.84 -3.61
CA ASP A 164 14.32 11.42 -3.77
C ASP A 164 15.55 10.59 -3.40
N LEU A 165 15.46 9.92 -2.26
CA LEU A 165 16.47 9.07 -1.62
C LEU A 165 15.91 7.65 -1.43
N TYR A 166 14.95 7.23 -2.26
CA TYR A 166 14.42 5.88 -2.20
C TYR A 166 15.53 4.85 -2.45
N TRP A 167 15.52 3.75 -1.70
CA TRP A 167 16.48 2.66 -1.81
C TRP A 167 17.95 3.12 -1.74
N THR A 168 18.27 3.91 -0.71
CA THR A 168 19.63 4.36 -0.37
C THR A 168 19.91 4.02 1.10
N PRO A 169 20.93 3.22 1.42
CA PRO A 169 21.21 2.79 2.79
C PRO A 169 22.11 3.82 3.52
N LEU A 170 21.56 5.03 3.68
CA LEU A 170 22.20 6.13 4.39
C LEU A 170 22.47 5.74 5.84
N LYS A 171 23.63 6.16 6.37
CA LYS A 171 24.00 5.85 7.76
C LYS A 171 23.50 6.89 8.79
N LYS A 172 23.12 8.09 8.33
CA LYS A 172 22.63 9.21 9.13
C LYS A 172 21.70 10.10 8.31
N MET A 173 20.82 10.85 8.96
CA MET A 173 20.01 11.88 8.32
C MET A 173 20.92 12.98 7.71
N PRO A 174 20.67 13.47 6.47
CA PRO A 174 21.40 14.60 5.91
C PRO A 174 21.24 15.86 6.78
N GLN A 175 22.32 16.64 6.92
CA GLN A 175 22.27 17.90 7.68
C GLN A 175 21.52 19.00 6.90
N GLY A 176 20.85 19.90 7.61
CA GLY A 176 20.17 21.07 7.01
C GLY A 176 18.82 20.76 6.36
N MET A 177 18.24 19.59 6.60
CA MET A 177 16.91 19.20 6.11
C MET A 177 15.83 20.19 6.53
N GLU A 178 15.93 20.75 7.74
CA GLU A 178 15.03 21.77 8.29
C GLU A 178 15.07 23.11 7.53
N CYS A 179 16.10 23.34 6.71
CA CYS A 179 16.23 24.53 5.87
C CYS A 179 15.54 24.40 4.50
N LEU A 180 15.07 23.19 4.14
CA LEU A 180 14.44 22.89 2.84
C LEU A 180 12.96 23.32 2.82
N THR A 181 12.68 24.57 3.18
CA THR A 181 11.29 25.07 3.38
C THR A 181 10.44 25.12 2.11
N ASN A 182 11.05 25.02 0.92
CA ASN A 182 10.36 24.92 -0.37
C ASN A 182 10.10 23.48 -0.83
N LEU A 183 10.48 22.49 -0.03
CA LEU A 183 10.34 21.07 -0.38
C LEU A 183 8.86 20.68 -0.50
N ARG A 184 8.54 20.02 -1.60
CA ARG A 184 7.20 19.53 -1.96
C ARG A 184 7.13 18.02 -2.06
N TYR A 185 8.26 17.38 -2.33
CA TYR A 185 8.38 15.94 -2.47
C TYR A 185 9.60 15.47 -1.69
N LEU A 186 9.37 14.60 -0.70
CA LEU A 186 10.39 13.88 0.03
C LEU A 186 10.04 12.39 -0.01
N ARG A 187 10.90 11.61 -0.65
CA ARG A 187 10.89 10.15 -0.58
C ARG A 187 12.24 9.69 -0.05
N MET A 188 12.25 8.89 0.99
CA MET A 188 13.48 8.35 1.56
C MET A 188 13.20 7.07 2.36
N ASN A 189 14.26 6.37 2.76
CA ASN A 189 14.19 5.23 3.66
C ASN A 189 14.81 5.59 5.01
N GLY A 190 14.78 4.63 5.94
CA GLY A 190 15.54 4.72 7.19
C GLY A 190 17.02 5.00 6.95
N CYS A 191 17.58 5.94 7.71
CA CYS A 191 18.97 6.38 7.61
C CYS A 191 19.81 5.93 8.81
N GLY A 192 19.60 4.70 9.30
CA GLY A 192 20.28 4.16 10.48
C GLY A 192 19.75 4.65 11.84
N GLU A 193 18.79 5.57 11.82
CA GLU A 193 18.08 6.08 13.00
C GLU A 193 16.74 5.35 13.16
N LYS A 194 16.34 5.05 14.40
CA LYS A 194 15.06 4.40 14.71
C LYS A 194 13.85 5.34 14.59
N GLU A 195 14.09 6.63 14.71
CA GLU A 195 13.04 7.66 14.70
C GLU A 195 13.50 8.81 13.80
N PHE A 196 12.57 9.33 12.98
CA PHE A 196 12.79 10.50 12.16
C PHE A 196 13.03 11.73 13.06
N PRO A 197 14.07 12.54 12.82
CA PRO A 197 14.41 13.62 13.74
C PRO A 197 13.29 14.64 13.93
N SER A 198 12.95 14.89 15.19
CA SER A 198 11.93 15.86 15.57
C SER A 198 12.31 17.30 15.16
N GLY A 199 11.30 18.10 14.82
CA GLY A 199 11.45 19.50 14.45
C GLY A 199 11.74 19.76 12.96
N ILE A 200 12.04 18.72 12.16
CA ILE A 200 12.26 18.87 10.71
C ILE A 200 10.92 19.03 9.98
N LEU A 201 9.97 18.09 10.14
CA LEU A 201 8.71 18.10 9.38
C LEU A 201 7.90 19.40 9.56
N PRO A 202 7.79 20.00 10.77
CA PRO A 202 7.16 21.31 10.97
C PRO A 202 7.72 22.46 10.14
N LYS A 203 8.97 22.36 9.66
CA LYS A 203 9.58 23.36 8.78
C LYS A 203 9.25 23.12 7.31
N LEU A 204 8.88 21.90 6.93
CA LEU A 204 8.55 21.48 5.57
C LEU A 204 7.06 21.72 5.24
N SER A 205 6.55 22.91 5.53
CA SER A 205 5.11 23.21 5.45
C SER A 205 4.49 23.15 4.04
N HIS A 206 5.32 23.14 2.98
CA HIS A 206 4.88 22.99 1.59
C HIS A 206 4.90 21.55 1.09
N LEU A 207 5.21 20.57 1.94
CA LEU A 207 5.32 19.18 1.55
C LEU A 207 3.98 18.62 1.09
N GLN A 208 3.95 18.07 -0.13
CA GLN A 208 2.79 17.46 -0.78
C GLN A 208 2.90 15.94 -0.78
N VAL A 209 4.13 15.42 -0.91
CA VAL A 209 4.43 13.99 -0.87
C VAL A 209 5.48 13.75 0.20
N PHE A 210 5.12 12.95 1.21
CA PHE A 210 6.03 12.43 2.20
C PHE A 210 5.94 10.91 2.18
N VAL A 211 7.04 10.27 1.82
CA VAL A 211 7.15 8.83 1.74
C VAL A 211 8.40 8.40 2.49
N LEU A 212 8.18 7.63 3.54
CA LEU A 212 9.20 7.06 4.39
C LEU A 212 9.06 5.54 4.33
N GLU A 213 9.89 4.91 3.49
CA GLU A 213 9.83 3.49 3.20
C GLU A 213 10.84 2.68 4.02
N GLU A 214 10.54 1.41 4.21
CA GLU A 214 11.46 0.45 4.84
C GLU A 214 12.35 -0.19 3.77
N LEU A 215 13.66 -0.29 4.04
CA LEU A 215 14.57 -1.05 3.18
C LEU A 215 14.37 -2.54 3.45
N MET A 216 13.78 -3.27 2.51
CA MET A 216 13.53 -4.70 2.63
C MET A 216 14.73 -5.54 2.17
N GLY A 217 14.80 -6.82 2.59
CA GLY A 217 15.75 -7.80 2.05
C GLY A 217 17.13 -7.80 2.73
N GLN A 218 18.23 -7.90 1.94
CA GLN A 218 19.61 -8.07 2.44
C GLN A 218 20.13 -6.93 3.35
N PHE A 219 19.35 -5.86 3.50
CA PHE A 219 19.62 -4.73 4.38
C PHE A 219 18.80 -4.78 5.68
N SER A 220 18.26 -5.93 6.07
CA SER A 220 17.41 -6.18 7.26
C SER A 220 17.96 -5.77 8.63
N ASP A 221 19.18 -5.23 8.70
CA ASP A 221 19.73 -4.64 9.93
C ASP A 221 19.10 -3.29 10.28
N TYR A 222 18.38 -2.66 9.36
CA TYR A 222 17.68 -1.40 9.60
C TYR A 222 16.30 -1.66 10.23
N ALA A 223 16.14 -1.28 11.49
CA ALA A 223 14.81 -1.19 12.10
C ALA A 223 13.95 -0.16 11.35
N PRO A 224 12.62 -0.35 11.29
CA PRO A 224 11.70 0.64 10.75
C PRO A 224 11.97 2.03 11.33
N ILE A 225 12.06 3.05 10.48
CA ILE A 225 12.16 4.43 10.93
C ILE A 225 10.77 4.94 11.24
N THR A 226 10.52 5.23 12.51
CA THR A 226 9.22 5.73 12.95
C THR A 226 9.17 7.25 12.87
N VAL A 227 7.98 7.82 12.78
CA VAL A 227 7.76 9.27 12.84
C VAL A 227 6.75 9.61 13.92
N LYS A 228 6.89 10.75 14.60
CA LYS A 228 5.92 11.16 15.62
C LYS A 228 4.66 11.75 15.00
N GLY A 229 3.51 11.46 15.62
CA GLY A 229 2.19 11.93 15.17
C GLY A 229 2.11 13.46 15.00
N LYS A 230 2.60 14.20 16.00
CA LYS A 230 2.71 15.67 15.99
C LYS A 230 3.53 16.24 14.82
N GLU A 231 4.54 15.53 14.35
CA GLU A 231 5.44 15.99 13.29
C GLU A 231 4.69 15.93 11.95
N VAL A 232 4.10 14.77 11.62
CA VAL A 232 3.30 14.60 10.39
C VAL A 232 2.08 15.52 10.39
N ARG A 233 1.46 15.72 11.55
CA ARG A 233 0.34 16.65 11.76
C ARG A 233 0.64 18.09 11.29
N SER A 234 1.89 18.53 11.38
CA SER A 234 2.27 19.89 10.99
C SER A 234 2.17 20.14 9.48
N LEU A 235 2.12 19.07 8.68
CA LEU A 235 2.20 19.12 7.23
C LEU A 235 0.81 19.26 6.59
N ARG A 236 0.38 20.52 6.42
CA ARG A 236 -0.97 20.89 5.98
C ARG A 236 -1.18 20.94 4.47
N ASN A 237 -0.28 20.39 3.66
CA ASN A 237 -0.38 20.39 2.20
C ASN A 237 -0.22 18.99 1.61
N LEU A 238 -0.20 17.93 2.44
CA LEU A 238 -0.02 16.59 1.92
C LEU A 238 -1.18 16.16 1.03
N GLU A 239 -0.78 15.52 -0.05
CA GLU A 239 -1.62 14.78 -0.99
C GLU A 239 -1.35 13.28 -0.90
N SER A 240 -0.10 12.90 -0.57
CA SER A 240 0.35 11.50 -0.42
C SER A 240 1.20 11.32 0.83
N LEU A 241 0.85 10.34 1.67
CA LEU A 241 1.57 10.00 2.90
C LEU A 241 1.92 8.52 2.95
N GLU A 242 3.17 8.19 3.16
CA GLU A 242 3.59 6.84 3.54
C GLU A 242 4.55 6.94 4.71
N CYS A 243 4.18 6.33 5.84
CA CYS A 243 4.98 6.40 7.05
C CYS A 243 4.64 5.30 8.06
N HIS A 244 5.55 5.12 9.01
CA HIS A 244 5.42 4.20 10.13
C HIS A 244 5.33 4.99 11.46
N PHE A 245 4.28 4.74 12.26
CA PHE A 245 4.15 5.24 13.64
C PHE A 245 4.59 4.17 14.64
N GLU A 246 5.43 4.52 15.62
CA GLU A 246 5.96 3.58 16.61
C GLU A 246 4.86 2.85 17.39
N GLY A 247 3.77 3.56 17.69
CA GLY A 247 2.63 2.99 18.40
C GLY A 247 1.35 3.78 18.15
N PHE A 248 0.28 3.30 18.77
CA PHE A 248 -1.07 3.82 18.50
C PHE A 248 -1.25 5.28 18.96
N SER A 249 -0.53 5.71 19.99
CA SER A 249 -0.58 7.09 20.50
C SER A 249 -0.15 8.13 19.45
N ASP A 250 0.90 7.84 18.67
CA ASP A 250 1.38 8.68 17.57
C ASP A 250 0.33 8.74 16.44
N PHE A 251 -0.26 7.60 16.09
CA PHE A 251 -1.33 7.54 15.11
C PHE A 251 -2.55 8.37 15.55
N VAL A 252 -2.99 8.22 16.80
CA VAL A 252 -4.11 9.01 17.36
C VAL A 252 -3.78 10.50 17.35
N GLU A 253 -2.57 10.89 17.74
CA GLU A 253 -2.14 12.29 17.73
C GLU A 253 -2.23 12.90 16.33
N TYR A 254 -1.81 12.15 15.30
CA TYR A 254 -1.99 12.54 13.90
C TYR A 254 -3.48 12.73 13.55
N LEU A 255 -4.36 11.80 13.97
CA LEU A 255 -5.79 11.90 13.73
C LEU A 255 -6.48 13.05 14.47
N ARG A 256 -5.99 13.48 15.65
CA ARG A 256 -6.75 14.43 16.50
C ARG A 256 -6.96 15.82 15.91
N SER A 257 -6.32 16.16 14.80
CA SER A 257 -6.28 17.52 14.27
C SER A 257 -6.83 17.69 12.87
N ARG A 258 -7.27 16.60 12.23
CA ARG A 258 -7.88 16.62 10.91
C ARG A 258 -9.40 16.80 11.00
N ASP A 259 -9.81 17.90 11.64
CA ASP A 259 -11.18 18.37 11.51
C ASP A 259 -11.31 19.14 10.18
N GLY A 260 -11.71 18.44 9.11
CA GLY A 260 -12.55 19.06 8.07
C GLY A 260 -12.03 19.30 6.65
N ILE A 261 -10.75 19.50 6.31
CA ILE A 261 -10.40 19.95 4.91
C ILE A 261 -9.04 19.44 4.38
N GLN A 262 -8.73 18.15 4.52
CA GLN A 262 -7.72 17.51 3.66
C GLN A 262 -7.91 15.99 3.60
N SER A 263 -8.65 15.51 2.59
CA SER A 263 -8.63 14.09 2.23
C SER A 263 -7.34 13.86 1.44
N LEU A 264 -6.37 13.17 2.06
CA LEU A 264 -5.23 12.65 1.32
C LEU A 264 -5.74 11.88 0.11
N SER A 265 -5.09 12.06 -1.04
CA SER A 265 -5.41 11.29 -2.24
C SER A 265 -4.93 9.84 -2.10
N LYS A 266 -3.77 9.64 -1.46
CA LYS A 266 -3.14 8.35 -1.19
C LYS A 266 -2.54 8.35 0.22
N TYR A 267 -2.69 7.25 0.95
CA TYR A 267 -1.83 6.99 2.10
C TYR A 267 -1.65 5.52 2.41
N THR A 268 -0.46 5.20 2.92
CA THR A 268 -0.14 3.93 3.55
C THR A 268 0.43 4.24 4.93
N ILE A 269 -0.31 3.90 5.99
CA ILE A 269 0.12 4.16 7.36
C ILE A 269 0.29 2.83 8.08
N ILE A 270 1.49 2.58 8.58
CA ILE A 270 1.82 1.43 9.43
C ILE A 270 1.90 1.93 10.88
N VAL A 271 1.35 1.16 11.82
CA VAL A 271 1.37 1.48 13.25
C VAL A 271 1.83 0.26 14.04
N GLY A 272 2.89 0.42 14.82
CA GLY A 272 3.49 -0.68 15.57
C GLY A 272 4.30 -1.62 14.69
N MET A 273 4.79 -2.72 15.27
CA MET A 273 5.63 -3.66 14.53
C MET A 273 4.78 -4.56 13.65
N VAL A 274 4.90 -4.35 12.34
CA VAL A 274 4.27 -5.14 11.29
C VAL A 274 5.34 -5.94 10.57
N ASP A 275 5.07 -7.21 10.27
CA ASP A 275 5.89 -7.95 9.32
C ASP A 275 5.58 -7.44 7.91
N THR A 276 6.45 -6.57 7.39
CA THR A 276 6.22 -5.91 6.11
C THR A 276 6.32 -6.89 4.92
N ASP A 277 6.95 -8.06 5.09
CA ASP A 277 6.97 -9.12 4.06
C ASP A 277 5.57 -9.73 3.86
N LYS A 278 4.82 -9.90 4.96
CA LYS A 278 3.41 -10.37 4.93
C LYS A 278 2.44 -9.33 4.36
N TRP A 279 2.78 -8.04 4.50
CA TRP A 279 1.98 -6.94 3.98
C TRP A 279 2.09 -6.74 2.48
N ILE A 280 3.20 -7.08 1.84
CA ILE A 280 3.37 -6.87 0.39
C ILE A 280 3.06 -8.16 -0.39
N GLY A 281 3.09 -9.30 0.29
CA GLY A 281 2.74 -10.60 -0.27
C GLY A 281 1.25 -10.76 -0.56
N THR A 282 0.91 -10.85 -1.86
CA THR A 282 -0.28 -11.47 -2.48
C THR A 282 -1.50 -10.61 -2.86
N CYS A 283 -1.62 -9.33 -2.48
CA CYS A 283 -2.77 -8.49 -2.87
C CYS A 283 -2.39 -7.04 -3.22
N ALA A 284 -3.02 -6.46 -4.25
CA ALA A 284 -2.95 -5.02 -4.50
C ALA A 284 -3.80 -4.28 -3.45
N PHE A 285 -3.16 -3.58 -2.52
CA PHE A 285 -3.88 -2.82 -1.49
C PHE A 285 -4.52 -1.55 -2.07
N PRO A 286 -5.65 -1.11 -1.51
CA PRO A 286 -6.23 0.17 -1.86
C PRO A 286 -5.29 1.35 -1.60
N SER A 287 -5.55 2.47 -2.27
CA SER A 287 -4.70 3.67 -2.20
C SER A 287 -4.66 4.35 -0.83
N LYS A 288 -5.61 4.02 0.05
CA LYS A 288 -5.80 4.57 1.38
C LYS A 288 -5.87 3.42 2.38
N THR A 289 -4.71 2.97 2.81
CA THR A 289 -4.57 1.78 3.66
C THR A 289 -3.94 2.15 4.98
N VAL A 290 -4.53 1.67 6.06
CA VAL A 290 -3.92 1.65 7.39
C VAL A 290 -3.69 0.22 7.75
N GLY A 291 -2.60 -0.04 8.46
CA GLY A 291 -2.59 -1.25 9.24
C GLY A 291 -1.73 -1.19 10.47
N LEU A 292 -2.05 -2.16 11.30
CA LEU A 292 -1.81 -2.16 12.72
C LEU A 292 -1.14 -3.47 13.05
N GLY A 293 0.05 -3.42 13.64
CA GLY A 293 0.86 -4.59 13.97
C GLY A 293 1.31 -4.59 15.41
N ASN A 294 1.17 -5.73 16.09
CA ASN A 294 1.75 -5.98 17.42
C ASN A 294 1.38 -4.90 18.46
N LEU A 295 0.09 -4.56 18.54
CA LEU A 295 -0.46 -3.56 19.46
C LEU A 295 -1.23 -4.24 20.62
N SER A 296 -1.15 -3.70 21.85
CA SER A 296 -1.91 -4.19 23.01
C SER A 296 -2.79 -3.12 23.63
N ILE A 297 -4.07 -3.45 23.84
CA ILE A 297 -5.09 -2.53 24.35
C ILE A 297 -4.79 -2.05 25.78
N ASN A 298 -4.12 -2.87 26.61
CA ASN A 298 -3.91 -2.59 28.03
C ASN A 298 -2.68 -1.73 28.31
N GLY A 299 -1.75 -1.59 27.35
CA GLY A 299 -0.51 -0.83 27.52
C GLY A 299 -0.60 0.65 27.13
N ASP A 300 -1.46 0.99 26.17
CA ASP A 300 -1.33 2.25 25.41
C ASP A 300 -2.32 3.36 25.80
N GLY A 301 -3.21 3.13 26.77
CA GLY A 301 -4.03 4.17 27.38
C GLY A 301 -5.09 4.80 26.46
N ASP A 302 -6.34 4.40 26.66
CA ASP A 302 -7.56 5.06 26.17
C ASP A 302 -7.63 5.26 24.64
N PHE A 303 -7.98 4.17 23.93
CA PHE A 303 -8.45 4.17 22.53
C PHE A 303 -9.77 4.95 22.44
N GLN A 304 -9.71 6.29 22.49
CA GLN A 304 -10.86 7.11 22.13
C GLN A 304 -11.03 7.08 20.62
N VAL A 305 -11.69 6.01 20.15
CA VAL A 305 -12.54 5.87 18.96
C VAL A 305 -12.52 7.11 18.06
N LYS A 306 -11.58 7.18 17.10
CA LYS A 306 -11.56 8.23 16.07
C LYS A 306 -11.92 7.67 14.70
N TYR A 307 -12.74 8.45 14.00
CA TYR A 307 -13.20 8.18 12.65
C TYR A 307 -12.06 8.34 11.65
N LEU A 308 -11.86 7.31 10.85
CA LEU A 308 -11.01 7.38 9.67
C LEU A 308 -11.90 7.52 8.44
N ASN A 309 -12.24 8.76 8.10
CA ASN A 309 -13.06 9.02 6.92
C ASN A 309 -12.26 8.70 5.66
N GLY A 310 -12.81 7.82 4.82
CA GLY A 310 -12.22 7.44 3.55
C GLY A 310 -11.05 6.48 3.62
N ILE A 311 -10.95 5.65 4.67
CA ILE A 311 -10.12 4.43 4.58
C ILE A 311 -10.73 3.47 3.57
N GLN A 312 -9.86 2.90 2.75
CA GLN A 312 -10.20 1.86 1.80
C GLN A 312 -9.64 0.50 2.19
N GLY A 313 -8.48 0.43 2.85
CA GLY A 313 -7.86 -0.82 3.29
C GLY A 313 -7.53 -0.80 4.78
N LEU A 314 -7.83 -1.89 5.48
CA LEU A 314 -7.42 -2.10 6.86
C LEU A 314 -6.71 -3.46 7.01
N VAL A 315 -5.49 -3.43 7.53
CA VAL A 315 -4.70 -4.63 7.83
C VAL A 315 -4.42 -4.68 9.33
N CYS A 316 -4.62 -5.83 9.95
CA CYS A 316 -4.47 -6.04 11.38
C CYS A 316 -3.65 -7.30 11.61
N GLU A 317 -2.51 -7.17 12.29
CA GLU A 317 -1.59 -8.27 12.56
C GLU A 317 -1.25 -8.31 14.05
N CYS A 318 -1.33 -9.49 14.67
CA CYS A 318 -0.92 -9.71 16.07
C CYS A 318 -1.54 -8.68 17.05
N ILE A 319 -2.79 -8.29 16.86
CA ILE A 319 -3.46 -7.32 17.74
C ILE A 319 -4.00 -8.04 18.99
N ASP A 320 -3.57 -7.58 20.15
CA ASP A 320 -4.08 -8.02 21.44
C ASP A 320 -5.34 -7.21 21.82
N ALA A 321 -6.46 -7.61 21.20
CA ALA A 321 -7.79 -7.04 21.36
C ALA A 321 -8.86 -8.14 21.32
N ARG A 322 -10.01 -7.93 22.00
CA ARG A 322 -11.16 -8.85 21.88
C ARG A 322 -11.99 -8.59 20.64
N SER A 323 -12.06 -7.33 20.21
CA SER A 323 -12.70 -6.90 18.98
C SER A 323 -11.92 -5.78 18.31
N LEU A 324 -11.98 -5.70 16.98
CA LEU A 324 -11.39 -4.58 16.24
C LEU A 324 -12.07 -3.25 16.61
N CYS A 325 -13.34 -3.31 16.98
CA CYS A 325 -14.09 -2.18 17.54
C CYS A 325 -13.51 -1.65 18.85
N ASP A 326 -12.78 -2.46 19.62
CA ASP A 326 -12.07 -1.98 20.81
C ASP A 326 -10.87 -1.08 20.44
N VAL A 327 -10.43 -1.13 19.18
CA VAL A 327 -9.26 -0.43 18.66
C VAL A 327 -9.65 0.76 17.78
N LEU A 328 -10.63 0.60 16.89
CA LEU A 328 -11.04 1.60 15.89
C LEU A 328 -12.55 1.78 15.78
N SER A 329 -12.99 3.03 15.54
CA SER A 329 -14.36 3.31 15.14
C SER A 329 -14.59 2.94 13.68
N LEU A 330 -15.52 2.02 13.43
CA LEU A 330 -15.93 1.64 12.07
C LEU A 330 -17.31 2.18 11.67
N GLU A 331 -17.95 3.00 12.51
CA GLU A 331 -19.33 3.51 12.35
C GLU A 331 -19.64 4.18 11.00
N ASN A 332 -18.61 4.66 10.29
CA ASN A 332 -18.74 5.29 8.97
C ASN A 332 -17.76 4.73 7.94
N ALA A 333 -17.31 3.47 8.11
CA ALA A 333 -16.43 2.77 7.17
C ALA A 333 -17.17 2.37 5.88
N THR A 334 -17.68 3.37 5.16
CA THR A 334 -18.46 3.19 3.92
C THR A 334 -17.57 2.99 2.70
N GLU A 335 -16.34 3.52 2.73
CA GLU A 335 -15.33 3.42 1.66
C GLU A 335 -14.40 2.20 1.82
N LEU A 336 -14.54 1.42 2.90
CA LEU A 336 -13.65 0.30 3.19
C LEU A 336 -13.87 -0.83 2.19
N GLU A 337 -12.85 -1.14 1.38
CA GLU A 337 -12.85 -2.14 0.31
C GLU A 337 -12.15 -3.44 0.72
N LEU A 338 -11.17 -3.38 1.61
CA LEU A 338 -10.35 -4.52 2.03
C LEU A 338 -10.17 -4.55 3.54
N ILE A 339 -10.39 -5.73 4.13
CA ILE A 339 -10.00 -6.05 5.51
C ILE A 339 -9.15 -7.31 5.50
N ARG A 340 -7.98 -7.25 6.15
CA ARG A 340 -7.12 -8.40 6.42
C ARG A 340 -6.81 -8.47 7.90
N ILE A 341 -7.04 -9.63 8.51
CA ILE A 341 -6.72 -9.92 9.92
C ILE A 341 -5.82 -11.14 9.97
N GLU A 342 -4.74 -11.06 10.72
CA GLU A 342 -3.71 -12.09 10.80
C GLU A 342 -3.19 -12.24 12.24
N ASP A 343 -3.13 -13.47 12.75
CA ASP A 343 -2.52 -13.82 14.05
C ASP A 343 -3.10 -13.04 15.26
N CYS A 344 -4.34 -12.53 15.17
CA CYS A 344 -5.03 -11.80 16.23
C CYS A 344 -5.65 -12.78 17.26
N ASN A 345 -4.80 -13.48 18.00
CA ASN A 345 -5.16 -14.65 18.82
C ASN A 345 -6.19 -14.41 19.93
N ASN A 346 -6.31 -13.18 20.43
CA ASN A 346 -7.27 -12.83 21.48
C ASN A 346 -8.59 -12.28 20.93
N MET A 347 -8.70 -12.09 19.62
CA MET A 347 -9.88 -11.51 18.98
C MET A 347 -10.99 -12.55 18.88
N GLU A 348 -12.13 -12.26 19.50
CA GLU A 348 -13.30 -13.14 19.52
C GLU A 348 -14.27 -12.82 18.37
N SER A 349 -14.33 -11.55 17.95
CA SER A 349 -15.18 -11.07 16.84
C SER A 349 -14.63 -9.80 16.20
N LEU A 350 -14.93 -9.55 14.93
CA LEU A 350 -14.51 -8.32 14.26
C LEU A 350 -15.28 -7.10 14.77
N VAL A 351 -16.60 -7.25 14.96
CA VAL A 351 -17.49 -6.22 15.51
C VAL A 351 -18.21 -6.79 16.73
N SER A 352 -17.96 -6.22 17.92
CA SER A 352 -18.62 -6.64 19.16
C SER A 352 -20.12 -6.30 19.15
N SER A 353 -20.95 -7.17 19.72
CA SER A 353 -22.39 -6.95 19.88
C SER A 353 -22.71 -5.72 20.75
N SER A 354 -21.84 -5.40 21.72
CA SER A 354 -21.97 -4.22 22.57
C SER A 354 -21.96 -2.90 21.80
N TRP A 355 -21.43 -2.89 20.57
CA TRP A 355 -21.49 -1.74 19.68
C TRP A 355 -22.92 -1.36 19.31
N PHE A 356 -23.80 -2.34 19.13
CA PHE A 356 -25.20 -2.10 18.77
C PHE A 356 -26.04 -1.60 19.95
N CYS A 357 -25.54 -1.70 21.19
CA CYS A 357 -26.29 -1.39 22.40
C CYS A 357 -26.09 0.06 22.90
N SER A 358 -25.16 0.82 22.32
CA SER A 358 -24.74 2.13 22.85
C SER A 358 -25.70 3.30 22.55
N ALA A 359 -26.66 3.10 21.64
CA ALA A 359 -27.90 3.87 21.48
C ALA A 359 -28.66 3.20 20.32
N PRO A 360 -29.97 2.92 20.38
CA PRO A 360 -30.68 2.41 19.21
C PRO A 360 -30.72 3.53 18.17
N PRO A 361 -30.01 3.43 17.02
CA PRO A 361 -30.38 4.26 15.89
C PRO A 361 -31.75 3.75 15.42
N PRO A 362 -32.65 4.62 14.97
CA PRO A 362 -33.90 4.17 14.37
C PRO A 362 -33.55 3.28 13.17
N LEU A 363 -33.96 2.00 13.22
CA LEU A 363 -34.00 1.15 12.02
C LEU A 363 -34.92 1.84 10.99
N PRO A 364 -34.52 1.97 9.71
CA PRO A 364 -33.40 1.31 9.04
C PRO A 364 -32.34 2.33 8.58
N SER A 365 -31.23 2.50 9.30
CA SER A 365 -30.15 3.35 8.80
C SER A 365 -28.78 2.99 9.39
N TYR A 366 -28.36 1.73 9.29
CA TYR A 366 -26.92 1.43 9.28
C TYR A 366 -26.38 1.96 7.94
N ASN A 367 -25.94 3.22 7.94
CA ASN A 367 -25.55 4.04 6.78
C ASN A 367 -24.41 3.42 5.94
N GLY A 368 -24.69 2.39 5.14
CA GLY A 368 -23.74 1.84 4.16
C GLY A 368 -22.41 1.36 4.75
N MET A 369 -22.35 1.01 6.04
CA MET A 369 -21.15 0.51 6.70
C MET A 369 -20.72 -0.82 6.07
N PHE A 370 -19.48 -0.94 5.60
CA PHE A 370 -19.01 -2.05 4.75
C PHE A 370 -19.70 -2.19 3.38
N SER A 371 -20.46 -1.19 2.93
CA SER A 371 -21.12 -1.25 1.61
C SER A 371 -20.13 -1.32 0.45
N SER A 372 -18.91 -0.79 0.60
CA SER A 372 -17.85 -0.89 -0.40
C SER A 372 -16.93 -2.09 -0.21
N LEU A 373 -17.15 -2.93 0.82
CA LEU A 373 -16.26 -4.04 1.14
C LEU A 373 -16.27 -5.07 0.01
N LYS A 374 -15.10 -5.37 -0.54
CA LYS A 374 -14.89 -6.32 -1.64
C LYS A 374 -14.15 -7.56 -1.18
N MET A 375 -13.12 -7.39 -0.35
CA MET A 375 -12.19 -8.46 -0.01
C MET A 375 -12.06 -8.60 1.50
N PHE A 376 -12.25 -9.81 1.98
CA PHE A 376 -12.08 -10.17 3.38
C PHE A 376 -11.11 -11.33 3.54
N TYR A 377 -10.13 -11.15 4.42
CA TYR A 377 -9.11 -12.14 4.73
C TYR A 377 -8.94 -12.29 6.24
N CYS A 378 -8.94 -13.52 6.74
CA CYS A 378 -8.70 -13.83 8.15
C CYS A 378 -7.81 -15.07 8.27
N TYR A 379 -6.66 -14.92 8.93
CA TYR A 379 -5.63 -15.95 9.06
C TYR A 379 -5.24 -16.12 10.53
N GLY A 380 -5.14 -17.38 11.00
CA GLY A 380 -4.48 -17.69 12.29
C GLY A 380 -5.14 -17.07 13.52
N CYS A 381 -6.45 -16.78 13.51
CA CYS A 381 -7.14 -16.12 14.63
C CYS A 381 -7.76 -17.13 15.62
N GLU A 382 -6.98 -17.54 16.62
CA GLU A 382 -7.28 -18.69 17.49
C GLU A 382 -8.50 -18.58 18.42
N SER A 383 -8.90 -17.37 18.82
CA SER A 383 -10.07 -17.15 19.68
C SER A 383 -11.33 -16.76 18.93
N MET A 384 -11.22 -16.57 17.61
CA MET A 384 -12.31 -16.03 16.81
C MET A 384 -13.39 -17.09 16.61
N LYS A 385 -14.59 -16.78 17.08
CA LYS A 385 -15.76 -17.68 16.96
C LYS A 385 -16.66 -17.29 15.81
N LYS A 386 -16.78 -15.98 15.57
CA LYS A 386 -17.63 -15.36 14.55
C LYS A 386 -16.93 -14.17 13.93
N LEU A 387 -17.02 -14.01 12.61
CA LEU A 387 -16.46 -12.84 11.93
C LEU A 387 -17.42 -11.67 11.98
N PHE A 388 -18.62 -11.86 11.45
CA PHE A 388 -19.63 -10.82 11.35
C PHE A 388 -20.93 -11.19 12.08
N PRO A 389 -21.59 -10.23 12.74
CA PRO A 389 -22.96 -10.40 13.19
C PRO A 389 -23.92 -10.39 11.99
N LEU A 390 -24.99 -11.19 12.08
CA LEU A 390 -25.99 -11.35 11.01
C LEU A 390 -26.64 -10.04 10.58
N VAL A 391 -26.78 -9.08 11.51
CA VAL A 391 -27.33 -7.73 11.25
C VAL A 391 -26.57 -6.95 10.16
N LEU A 392 -25.29 -7.25 9.91
CA LEU A 392 -24.47 -6.57 8.91
C LEU A 392 -24.59 -7.17 7.50
N LEU A 393 -25.20 -8.35 7.37
CA LEU A 393 -25.24 -9.08 6.10
C LEU A 393 -25.86 -8.27 4.95
N PRO A 394 -26.94 -7.49 5.14
CA PRO A 394 -27.50 -6.64 4.08
C PRO A 394 -26.53 -5.57 3.54
N ASN A 395 -25.46 -5.24 4.26
CA ASN A 395 -24.51 -4.22 3.83
C ASN A 395 -23.46 -4.77 2.86
N PHE A 396 -23.22 -6.08 2.80
CA PHE A 396 -22.14 -6.68 1.98
C PHE A 396 -22.48 -6.81 0.49
N VAL A 397 -23.10 -5.78 -0.10
CA VAL A 397 -23.57 -5.76 -1.50
C VAL A 397 -22.45 -5.80 -2.54
N ASN A 398 -21.23 -5.41 -2.16
CA ASN A 398 -20.06 -5.39 -3.04
C ASN A 398 -19.02 -6.47 -2.70
N LEU A 399 -19.33 -7.40 -1.78
CA LEU A 399 -18.37 -8.41 -1.34
C LEU A 399 -18.10 -9.41 -2.47
N GLU A 400 -16.83 -9.56 -2.83
CA GLU A 400 -16.35 -10.39 -3.94
C GLU A 400 -15.55 -11.60 -3.46
N ARG A 401 -14.81 -11.49 -2.36
CA ARG A 401 -13.97 -12.58 -1.84
C ARG A 401 -13.99 -12.67 -0.32
N ILE A 402 -14.11 -13.90 0.17
CA ILE A 402 -13.90 -14.27 1.58
C ILE A 402 -12.85 -15.38 1.62
N VAL A 403 -11.80 -15.17 2.41
CA VAL A 403 -10.79 -16.20 2.72
C VAL A 403 -10.63 -16.28 4.23
N VAL A 404 -10.77 -17.47 4.79
CA VAL A 404 -10.57 -17.77 6.21
C VAL A 404 -9.72 -19.01 6.33
N GLU A 405 -8.62 -18.91 7.08
CA GLU A 405 -7.62 -19.98 7.19
C GLU A 405 -7.05 -20.06 8.61
N ASP A 406 -6.86 -21.28 9.11
CA ASP A 406 -6.29 -21.60 10.44
C ASP A 406 -6.98 -20.87 11.62
N CYS A 407 -8.31 -20.78 11.59
CA CYS A 407 -9.11 -20.21 12.69
C CYS A 407 -9.80 -21.32 13.49
N LYS A 408 -9.09 -21.93 14.45
CA LYS A 408 -9.47 -23.21 15.07
C LYS A 408 -10.78 -23.20 15.87
N LYS A 409 -11.20 -22.07 16.43
CA LYS A 409 -12.46 -21.93 17.20
C LYS A 409 -13.62 -21.32 16.41
N MET A 410 -13.45 -21.09 15.11
CA MET A 410 -14.48 -20.50 14.27
C MET A 410 -15.69 -21.44 14.20
N GLU A 411 -16.85 -21.00 14.67
CA GLU A 411 -18.09 -21.79 14.63
C GLU A 411 -18.96 -21.38 13.44
N GLU A 412 -19.04 -20.08 13.17
CA GLU A 412 -19.80 -19.49 12.08
C GLU A 412 -19.06 -18.28 11.48
N ILE A 413 -19.06 -18.11 10.17
CA ILE A 413 -18.48 -16.89 9.55
C ILE A 413 -19.41 -15.70 9.84
N ILE A 414 -20.70 -15.86 9.55
CA ILE A 414 -21.71 -14.84 9.81
C ILE A 414 -22.79 -15.42 10.73
N GLY A 415 -22.79 -15.02 12.00
CA GLY A 415 -23.62 -15.62 13.03
C GLY A 415 -24.54 -14.62 13.73
N THR A 416 -25.59 -15.12 14.39
CA THR A 416 -26.44 -14.27 15.24
C THR A 416 -25.70 -13.91 16.53
N THR A 417 -25.93 -12.71 17.06
CA THR A 417 -25.45 -12.35 18.41
C THR A 417 -26.33 -13.02 19.49
N ASP A 418 -25.81 -13.17 20.71
CA ASP A 418 -26.56 -13.82 21.81
C ASP A 418 -27.90 -13.09 22.13
N GLU A 419 -27.98 -11.78 21.85
CA GLU A 419 -29.16 -10.93 22.07
C GLU A 419 -30.19 -10.95 20.92
N GLU A 420 -29.78 -11.36 19.70
CA GLU A 420 -30.65 -11.49 18.52
C GLU A 420 -31.61 -12.69 18.59
N SER A 421 -31.39 -13.60 19.55
CA SER A 421 -32.29 -14.71 19.84
C SER A 421 -33.68 -14.25 20.33
N SER A 422 -33.80 -12.98 20.76
CA SER A 422 -35.03 -12.41 21.32
C SER A 422 -35.87 -11.61 20.32
N THR A 423 -35.35 -11.24 19.15
CA THR A 423 -36.02 -10.28 18.23
C THR A 423 -36.02 -10.64 16.74
N SER A 424 -35.40 -11.74 16.31
CA SER A 424 -35.36 -12.09 14.88
C SER A 424 -36.56 -12.92 14.42
N ASN A 425 -37.67 -12.23 14.14
CA ASN A 425 -38.61 -12.73 13.13
C ASN A 425 -37.94 -12.62 11.74
N SER A 426 -37.76 -13.78 11.08
CA SER A 426 -37.94 -13.92 9.62
C SER A 426 -36.92 -13.26 8.67
N ILE A 427 -35.61 -13.45 8.84
CA ILE A 427 -34.70 -13.36 7.69
C ILE A 427 -34.41 -14.78 7.20
N THR A 428 -35.24 -15.27 6.29
CA THR A 428 -35.12 -16.63 5.75
C THR A 428 -34.11 -16.74 4.61
N GLU A 429 -33.86 -15.67 3.85
CA GLU A 429 -32.99 -15.67 2.66
C GLU A 429 -32.28 -14.32 2.50
N VAL A 430 -30.97 -14.36 2.21
CA VAL A 430 -30.17 -13.16 1.91
C VAL A 430 -29.26 -13.40 0.71
N ILE A 431 -29.05 -12.35 -0.07
CA ILE A 431 -28.33 -12.39 -1.34
C ILE A 431 -26.98 -11.70 -1.20
N LEU A 432 -25.90 -12.39 -1.58
CA LEU A 432 -24.57 -11.79 -1.79
C LEU A 432 -24.31 -11.74 -3.30
N PRO A 433 -24.70 -10.65 -3.98
CA PRO A 433 -24.84 -10.65 -5.43
C PRO A 433 -23.51 -10.65 -6.18
N LYS A 434 -22.40 -10.28 -5.53
CA LYS A 434 -21.07 -10.16 -6.15
C LYS A 434 -20.04 -11.15 -5.64
N LEU A 435 -20.40 -12.04 -4.72
CA LEU A 435 -19.44 -12.98 -4.15
C LEU A 435 -18.98 -13.96 -5.23
N ARG A 436 -17.68 -13.97 -5.52
CA ARG A 436 -17.03 -14.81 -6.55
C ARG A 436 -16.17 -15.91 -5.96
N THR A 437 -15.49 -15.63 -4.86
CA THR A 437 -14.52 -16.57 -4.28
C THR A 437 -14.81 -16.76 -2.80
N LEU A 438 -14.97 -18.02 -2.38
CA LEU A 438 -15.08 -18.42 -0.98
C LEU A 438 -14.04 -19.48 -0.68
N ARG A 439 -13.11 -19.20 0.23
CA ARG A 439 -12.05 -20.14 0.61
C ARG A 439 -11.99 -20.33 2.11
N LEU A 440 -12.04 -21.60 2.53
CA LEU A 440 -12.11 -22.03 3.92
C LEU A 440 -11.09 -23.14 4.13
N PHE A 441 -10.02 -22.86 4.88
CA PHE A 441 -8.92 -23.80 5.11
C PHE A 441 -8.72 -24.01 6.61
N GLU A 442 -8.54 -25.26 7.03
CA GLU A 442 -8.18 -25.62 8.41
C GLU A 442 -9.13 -25.03 9.47
N LEU A 443 -10.46 -25.21 9.28
CA LEU A 443 -11.49 -24.71 10.21
C LEU A 443 -12.23 -25.87 10.91
N PRO A 444 -11.63 -26.52 11.92
CA PRO A 444 -12.15 -27.76 12.50
C PRO A 444 -13.47 -27.61 13.26
N GLU A 445 -13.77 -26.42 13.81
CA GLU A 445 -15.00 -26.15 14.56
C GLU A 445 -16.13 -25.52 13.73
N LEU A 446 -15.89 -25.23 12.45
CA LEU A 446 -16.86 -24.52 11.61
C LEU A 446 -18.08 -25.39 11.35
N LYS A 447 -19.26 -24.94 11.80
CA LYS A 447 -20.53 -25.69 11.68
C LYS A 447 -21.37 -25.21 10.50
N SER A 448 -21.38 -23.89 10.28
CA SER A 448 -22.13 -23.23 9.21
C SER A 448 -21.40 -21.96 8.78
N ILE A 449 -21.65 -21.49 7.56
CA ILE A 449 -21.13 -20.20 7.08
C ILE A 449 -22.05 -19.07 7.50
N CYS A 450 -23.35 -19.30 7.41
CA CYS A 450 -24.36 -18.37 7.88
C CYS A 450 -25.55 -19.12 8.50
N SER A 451 -26.19 -18.52 9.49
CA SER A 451 -27.45 -19.03 10.05
C SER A 451 -28.64 -18.82 9.09
N ALA A 452 -28.57 -17.81 8.23
CA ALA A 452 -29.54 -17.54 7.16
C ALA A 452 -29.18 -18.26 5.85
N LYS A 453 -30.16 -18.47 4.97
CA LYS A 453 -29.91 -19.02 3.63
C LYS A 453 -29.21 -17.98 2.75
N LEU A 454 -28.07 -18.36 2.18
CA LEU A 454 -27.25 -17.50 1.31
C LEU A 454 -27.48 -17.84 -0.16
N ILE A 455 -27.83 -16.83 -0.94
CA ILE A 455 -27.96 -16.91 -2.40
C ILE A 455 -26.77 -16.17 -3.04
N CYS A 456 -25.88 -16.92 -3.68
CA CYS A 456 -24.63 -16.42 -4.26
C CYS A 456 -24.51 -16.81 -5.75
N ASN A 457 -25.29 -16.17 -6.62
CA ASN A 457 -25.35 -16.53 -8.06
C ASN A 457 -24.07 -16.20 -8.85
N SER A 458 -23.21 -15.32 -8.31
CA SER A 458 -21.95 -14.90 -8.93
C SER A 458 -20.75 -15.73 -8.49
N LEU A 459 -20.96 -16.77 -7.69
CA LEU A 459 -19.88 -17.59 -7.13
C LEU A 459 -19.19 -18.37 -8.24
N GLU A 460 -17.87 -18.21 -8.35
CA GLU A 460 -17.01 -18.83 -9.36
C GLU A 460 -16.21 -19.98 -8.76
N ASP A 461 -15.60 -19.76 -7.60
CA ASP A 461 -14.66 -20.70 -6.96
C ASP A 461 -15.01 -20.91 -5.49
N ILE A 462 -15.07 -22.17 -5.05
CA ILE A 462 -15.25 -22.57 -3.66
C ILE A 462 -14.13 -23.52 -3.27
N ASP A 463 -13.32 -23.16 -2.28
CA ASP A 463 -12.28 -24.04 -1.74
C ASP A 463 -12.60 -24.35 -0.28
N VAL A 464 -12.74 -25.64 0.06
CA VAL A 464 -12.99 -26.11 1.44
C VAL A 464 -11.99 -27.20 1.79
N GLU A 465 -11.09 -26.92 2.73
CA GLU A 465 -10.05 -27.82 3.18
C GLU A 465 -10.12 -27.98 4.70
N ASP A 466 -10.09 -29.21 5.20
CA ASP A 466 -10.02 -29.55 6.62
C ASP A 466 -11.12 -28.90 7.51
N CYS A 467 -12.33 -28.75 6.95
CA CYS A 467 -13.51 -28.19 7.63
C CYS A 467 -14.51 -29.28 8.11
N GLN A 468 -14.05 -30.21 8.94
CA GLN A 468 -14.75 -31.48 9.21
C GLN A 468 -16.15 -31.37 9.85
N LYS A 469 -16.46 -30.26 10.54
CA LYS A 469 -17.78 -30.04 11.18
C LYS A 469 -18.77 -29.26 10.32
N LEU A 470 -18.36 -28.83 9.12
CA LEU A 470 -19.19 -28.00 8.26
C LEU A 470 -20.30 -28.87 7.65
N LYS A 471 -21.52 -28.76 8.20
CA LYS A 471 -22.63 -29.64 7.80
C LYS A 471 -23.37 -29.16 6.57
N ARG A 472 -23.40 -27.85 6.32
CA ARG A 472 -24.19 -27.27 5.24
C ARG A 472 -23.29 -26.61 4.22
N MET A 473 -23.61 -26.83 2.95
CA MET A 473 -22.95 -26.11 1.87
C MET A 473 -23.28 -24.61 1.93
N PRO A 474 -22.33 -23.75 1.50
CA PRO A 474 -22.46 -22.29 1.58
C PRO A 474 -23.61 -21.68 0.77
N ILE A 475 -24.20 -22.45 -0.16
CA ILE A 475 -25.00 -21.92 -1.25
C ILE A 475 -26.35 -22.62 -1.35
N CYS A 476 -27.43 -21.82 -1.37
CA CYS A 476 -28.70 -22.28 -1.89
C CYS A 476 -28.61 -22.42 -3.41
N LEU A 477 -28.98 -23.59 -3.92
CA LEU A 477 -28.99 -23.84 -5.35
C LEU A 477 -30.20 -23.16 -6.01
N PRO A 478 -30.01 -22.41 -7.11
CA PRO A 478 -31.14 -21.88 -7.86
C PRO A 478 -32.03 -23.02 -8.36
N LEU A 479 -33.34 -22.93 -8.08
CA LEU A 479 -34.33 -23.89 -8.53
C LEU A 479 -34.84 -23.51 -9.93
N LEU A 480 -34.93 -24.51 -10.81
CA LEU A 480 -35.54 -24.41 -12.13
C LEU A 480 -37.07 -24.42 -12.02
N GLU A 481 -37.79 -24.08 -13.10
CA GLU A 481 -39.28 -24.10 -13.15
C GLU A 481 -39.91 -25.47 -12.81
N ASN A 482 -39.13 -26.54 -12.83
CA ASN A 482 -39.52 -27.90 -12.47
C ASN A 482 -39.08 -28.32 -11.05
N ASP A 483 -38.76 -27.36 -10.19
CA ASP A 483 -38.26 -27.53 -8.81
C ASP A 483 -36.94 -28.33 -8.71
N GLN A 484 -36.20 -28.52 -9.81
CA GLN A 484 -34.88 -29.14 -9.77
C GLN A 484 -33.78 -28.11 -9.47
N PRO A 485 -32.80 -28.44 -8.61
CA PRO A 485 -31.67 -27.56 -8.35
C PRO A 485 -30.75 -27.49 -9.58
N SER A 486 -30.25 -26.30 -9.87
CA SER A 486 -29.21 -26.03 -10.87
C SER A 486 -27.97 -25.49 -10.17
N PRO A 487 -26.76 -25.69 -10.73
CA PRO A 487 -25.56 -25.09 -10.17
C PRO A 487 -25.64 -23.57 -10.36
N PRO A 488 -25.02 -22.76 -9.48
CA PRO A 488 -24.92 -21.32 -9.72
C PRO A 488 -24.33 -21.06 -11.12
N PRO A 489 -24.89 -20.11 -11.89
CA PRO A 489 -24.58 -19.96 -13.31
C PRO A 489 -23.11 -19.61 -13.58
N SER A 490 -22.42 -19.02 -12.59
CA SER A 490 -21.02 -18.60 -12.71
C SER A 490 -20.02 -19.62 -12.15
N LEU A 491 -20.51 -20.71 -11.54
CA LEU A 491 -19.67 -21.66 -10.81
C LEU A 491 -18.75 -22.42 -11.77
N LYS A 492 -17.44 -22.29 -11.55
CA LYS A 492 -16.39 -22.93 -12.34
C LYS A 492 -15.84 -24.16 -11.63
N GLU A 493 -15.49 -24.03 -10.37
CA GLU A 493 -14.75 -25.06 -9.62
C GLU A 493 -15.13 -25.06 -8.13
N ILE A 494 -15.20 -26.27 -7.57
CA ILE A 494 -15.28 -26.51 -6.13
C ILE A 494 -14.11 -27.43 -5.76
N THR A 495 -13.17 -26.95 -4.98
CA THR A 495 -12.07 -27.75 -4.45
C THR A 495 -12.40 -28.21 -3.04
N VAL A 496 -12.22 -29.50 -2.76
CA VAL A 496 -12.58 -30.07 -1.47
C VAL A 496 -11.52 -31.04 -0.96
N TYR A 497 -11.16 -30.89 0.31
CA TYR A 497 -10.38 -31.86 1.06
C TYR A 497 -10.82 -31.92 2.54
N PRO A 498 -10.93 -33.09 3.17
CA PRO A 498 -10.81 -34.42 2.58
C PRO A 498 -12.10 -34.88 1.86
N GLU A 499 -12.00 -35.85 0.93
CA GLU A 499 -13.16 -36.35 0.14
C GLU A 499 -14.29 -36.89 1.04
N GLU A 500 -13.96 -37.49 2.18
CA GLU A 500 -14.96 -38.04 3.11
C GLU A 500 -15.93 -36.99 3.63
N TRP A 501 -15.48 -35.74 3.80
CA TRP A 501 -16.35 -34.65 4.24
C TRP A 501 -17.47 -34.40 3.23
N TRP A 502 -17.14 -34.32 1.93
CA TRP A 502 -18.12 -34.15 0.85
C TRP A 502 -19.10 -35.32 0.77
N GLU A 503 -18.60 -36.54 0.96
CA GLU A 503 -19.40 -37.74 0.77
C GLU A 503 -20.36 -38.01 1.94
N THR A 504 -19.95 -37.72 3.18
CA THR A 504 -20.63 -38.21 4.40
C THR A 504 -21.11 -37.13 5.37
N VAL A 505 -20.50 -35.94 5.37
CA VAL A 505 -20.80 -34.90 6.36
C VAL A 505 -21.79 -33.86 5.85
N VAL A 506 -21.72 -33.54 4.55
CA VAL A 506 -22.56 -32.50 3.94
C VAL A 506 -24.02 -32.93 3.88
N GLU A 507 -24.87 -32.18 4.59
CA GLU A 507 -26.32 -32.23 4.53
C GLU A 507 -26.82 -31.40 3.34
N TRP A 508 -27.53 -32.05 2.41
CA TRP A 508 -28.04 -31.43 1.19
C TRP A 508 -29.51 -31.01 1.34
N GLU A 509 -29.84 -29.76 1.00
CA GLU A 509 -31.24 -29.27 1.07
C GLU A 509 -32.17 -29.97 0.07
N HIS A 510 -31.62 -30.42 -1.06
CA HIS A 510 -32.36 -31.14 -2.10
C HIS A 510 -31.65 -32.47 -2.42
N PRO A 511 -32.36 -33.60 -2.59
CA PRO A 511 -31.76 -34.91 -2.85
C PRO A 511 -30.77 -34.92 -4.04
N ASN A 512 -31.07 -34.16 -5.08
CA ASN A 512 -30.26 -34.08 -6.30
C ASN A 512 -29.14 -33.02 -6.25
N ALA A 513 -29.03 -32.23 -5.16
CA ALA A 513 -28.06 -31.14 -5.07
C ALA A 513 -26.61 -31.63 -5.19
N LYS A 514 -26.28 -32.75 -4.55
CA LYS A 514 -24.97 -33.39 -4.60
C LYS A 514 -24.56 -33.75 -6.02
N ASP A 515 -25.44 -34.41 -6.76
CA ASP A 515 -25.16 -34.87 -8.13
C ASP A 515 -25.00 -33.73 -9.12
N VAL A 516 -25.76 -32.65 -8.93
CA VAL A 516 -25.69 -31.44 -9.75
C VAL A 516 -24.34 -30.75 -9.58
N LEU A 517 -23.86 -30.61 -8.34
CA LEU A 517 -22.58 -29.96 -8.06
C LEU A 517 -21.37 -30.85 -8.32
N ARG A 518 -21.49 -32.19 -8.24
CA ARG A 518 -20.38 -33.14 -8.41
C ARG A 518 -19.57 -32.93 -9.69
N ARG A 519 -20.19 -32.40 -10.76
CA ARG A 519 -19.51 -32.10 -12.03
C ARG A 519 -18.49 -30.95 -11.94
N CYS A 520 -18.63 -30.09 -10.93
CA CYS A 520 -17.74 -28.96 -10.69
C CYS A 520 -16.71 -29.24 -9.59
N VAL A 521 -16.73 -30.41 -8.96
CA VAL A 521 -15.90 -30.73 -7.79
C VAL A 521 -14.57 -31.36 -8.20
N ARG A 522 -13.48 -30.91 -7.57
CA ARG A 522 -12.17 -31.57 -7.55
C ARG A 522 -11.78 -31.93 -6.12
N PHE A 523 -11.38 -33.17 -5.93
CA PHE A 523 -10.80 -33.65 -4.67
C PHE A 523 -9.28 -33.58 -4.76
N TRP A 524 -8.64 -33.17 -3.68
CA TRP A 524 -7.17 -33.11 -3.56
C TRP A 524 -6.62 -34.28 -2.76
#